data_AF-A0A1H4E0E7-F1
#
_entry.id   AF-A0A1H4E0E7-F1
#
_cell.length_a   1.000
_cell.length_b   1.000
_cell.length_c   1.000
_cell.angle_alpha   90.00
_cell.angle_beta   90.00
_cell.angle_gamma   90.00
#
_symmetry.space_group_name_H-M   'P 1'
#
loop_
_entity.id
_entity.type
_entity.pdbx_description
1 polymer ?
#
loop_
_entity_poly.entity_id
_entity_poly.type
_entity_poly.pdbx_seq_one_letter_code
_entity_poly.pdbx_strand_id
1 'polypeptide(L)'
;MKPNNPAGISGLMCKLLLLFVLCITACKGEETKGVTPEGPSTDEPVPYGTACISDLALIYGGGHHRQVVWNEASFGPHVVYTDRNDNKYWLFDSFLLIEFTLGKGGQTTNQIFATGYYGLPARKAEWQELLDYYFTKDVSVDALDKTVGKQIGQIGRPAYKRQVVLTLPEPIVGGAGSNYPTLAKDYWGVVEGRKLDFTRPADRLTACKWYIDKACEMFDAGGYEHVELAGFYWVAEEMYHSSGIIEGVAEYLHSKGLRFEWIPYWKGEKDWQGNDPDYFTWKDYGFDQAYLQPNYFFNESVPASRLTDAVKVINKYDLGYEVEFDEKAIESLGGTKRSRLYDYMKAFKESGVYAKQPLAYYMSENAFCQLSEAALSVDRKTFDDLCTFIIAHQQAYLNEKKKTK
;
A
#
# COMPACT_ATOMS: atom_id res chain seq x y z
N MET A 1 -62.99 -14.07 -37.28
CA MET A 1 -63.56 -14.04 -38.64
C MET A 1 -62.68 -13.16 -39.52
N LYS A 2 -62.34 -13.61 -40.73
CA LYS A 2 -61.97 -12.75 -41.89
C LYS A 2 -63.28 -12.16 -42.48
N PRO A 3 -63.32 -11.27 -43.50
CA PRO A 3 -62.27 -10.78 -44.43
C PRO A 3 -62.20 -9.21 -44.48
N ASN A 4 -61.40 -8.49 -45.27
CA ASN A 4 -61.25 -8.49 -46.75
C ASN A 4 -59.88 -7.98 -47.25
N ASN A 5 -59.44 -8.59 -48.35
CA ASN A 5 -58.45 -8.12 -49.33
C ASN A 5 -59.23 -7.85 -50.66
N PRO A 6 -58.75 -7.11 -51.70
CA PRO A 6 -57.55 -7.42 -52.52
C PRO A 6 -56.68 -6.16 -52.79
N ALA A 7 -55.63 -6.13 -53.64
CA ALA A 7 -55.07 -7.07 -54.63
C ALA A 7 -53.52 -7.20 -54.46
N GLY A 8 -52.61 -7.46 -55.42
CA GLY A 8 -52.59 -7.68 -56.88
C GLY A 8 -52.07 -6.44 -57.66
N ILE A 9 -50.97 -6.45 -58.44
CA ILE A 9 -50.28 -7.52 -59.19
C ILE A 9 -48.76 -7.18 -59.39
N SER A 10 -47.95 -8.18 -59.80
CA SER A 10 -46.51 -8.20 -60.19
C SER A 10 -45.90 -6.97 -60.92
N GLY A 11 -44.57 -6.76 -60.96
CA GLY A 11 -43.43 -7.52 -60.42
C GLY A 11 -42.12 -7.30 -61.22
N LEU A 12 -41.12 -8.16 -60.99
CA LEU A 12 -39.89 -8.40 -61.80
C LEU A 12 -38.63 -7.48 -61.64
N MET A 13 -37.71 -7.97 -60.79
CA MET A 13 -36.24 -8.13 -60.95
C MET A 13 -35.25 -6.97 -61.31
N CYS A 14 -34.17 -7.00 -60.50
CA CYS A 14 -32.74 -6.84 -60.87
C CYS A 14 -32.10 -5.47 -61.11
N LYS A 15 -31.12 -5.19 -60.24
CA LYS A 15 -29.75 -4.69 -60.52
C LYS A 15 -29.60 -3.37 -61.32
N LEU A 16 -29.08 -2.30 -60.68
CA LEU A 16 -27.64 -1.98 -60.72
C LEU A 16 -27.23 -0.86 -59.72
N LEU A 17 -25.93 -0.56 -59.74
CA LEU A 17 -25.10 0.29 -58.87
C LEU A 17 -25.33 1.83 -58.95
N LEU A 18 -24.59 2.53 -58.07
CA LEU A 18 -24.22 3.96 -57.98
C LEU A 18 -25.21 4.88 -57.24
N LEU A 19 -24.90 5.55 -56.12
CA LEU A 19 -23.77 6.36 -55.59
C LEU A 19 -23.96 7.89 -55.70
N PHE A 20 -23.51 8.59 -54.65
CA PHE A 20 -23.35 10.05 -54.46
C PHE A 20 -24.58 10.93 -54.13
N VAL A 21 -24.90 10.95 -52.83
CA VAL A 21 -24.73 12.11 -51.90
C VAL A 21 -24.88 13.52 -52.48
N LEU A 22 -25.84 14.33 -51.95
CA LEU A 22 -25.52 15.48 -51.07
C LEU A 22 -26.72 16.06 -50.29
N CYS A 23 -26.47 16.29 -48.99
CA CYS A 23 -27.03 17.31 -48.08
C CYS A 23 -28.53 17.70 -48.09
N ILE A 24 -29.24 17.32 -47.01
CA ILE A 24 -30.20 18.19 -46.31
C ILE A 24 -29.95 18.08 -44.79
N THR A 25 -30.06 19.22 -44.09
CA THR A 25 -29.88 19.40 -42.63
C THR A 25 -31.05 18.86 -41.78
N ALA A 26 -30.77 18.29 -40.62
CA ALA A 26 -31.72 18.15 -39.50
C ALA A 26 -31.01 18.04 -38.13
N CYS A 27 -31.72 18.34 -37.05
CA CYS A 27 -31.17 18.63 -35.72
C CYS A 27 -31.08 17.42 -34.75
N LYS A 28 -30.33 17.64 -33.66
CA LYS A 28 -30.36 17.00 -32.33
C LYS A 28 -29.77 15.60 -32.16
N GLY A 29 -28.94 15.50 -31.11
CA GLY A 29 -28.43 14.27 -30.51
C GLY A 29 -27.29 14.63 -29.54
N GLU A 30 -27.59 14.70 -28.24
CA GLU A 30 -26.54 14.63 -27.21
C GLU A 30 -26.13 13.16 -27.08
N GLU A 31 -24.86 12.85 -27.32
CA GLU A 31 -24.24 11.62 -26.83
C GLU A 31 -22.99 11.96 -26.02
N THR A 32 -22.89 11.32 -24.87
CA THR A 32 -21.80 11.50 -23.91
C THR A 32 -20.47 11.07 -24.52
N LYS A 33 -19.51 12.00 -24.65
CA LYS A 33 -18.13 11.65 -25.03
C LYS A 33 -17.51 10.73 -23.98
N GLY A 34 -17.35 9.46 -24.31
CA GLY A 34 -16.48 8.56 -23.57
C GLY A 34 -15.05 9.09 -23.61
N VAL A 35 -14.41 9.20 -22.44
CA VAL A 35 -13.00 9.59 -22.34
C VAL A 35 -12.16 8.35 -22.62
N THR A 36 -11.53 8.31 -23.80
CA THR A 36 -10.47 7.34 -24.11
C THR A 36 -9.23 7.67 -23.28
N PRO A 37 -8.62 6.71 -22.56
CA PRO A 37 -7.33 6.91 -21.92
C PRO A 37 -6.23 7.12 -22.97
N GLU A 38 -5.33 8.07 -22.72
CA GLU A 38 -4.15 8.29 -23.55
C GLU A 38 -3.14 7.14 -23.40
N GLY A 39 -2.36 6.88 -24.46
CA GLY A 39 -1.41 5.77 -24.51
C GLY A 39 -0.15 5.99 -23.65
N PRO A 40 0.66 4.94 -23.43
CA PRO A 40 1.84 5.02 -22.57
C PRO A 40 2.92 5.95 -23.14
N SER A 41 3.51 6.75 -22.25
CA SER A 41 4.65 7.63 -22.55
C SER A 41 5.91 6.83 -22.87
N THR A 42 6.78 7.39 -23.69
CA THR A 42 8.15 6.88 -23.92
C THR A 42 9.09 7.38 -22.82
N ASP A 43 9.93 6.50 -22.29
CA ASP A 43 10.68 6.71 -21.06
C ASP A 43 11.85 7.72 -21.17
N GLU A 44 11.83 8.74 -20.30
CA GLU A 44 13.04 9.29 -19.68
C GLU A 44 13.07 8.86 -18.21
N PRO A 45 14.25 8.78 -17.55
CA PRO A 45 14.34 8.44 -16.12
C PRO A 45 13.52 9.42 -15.29
N VAL A 46 12.48 8.92 -14.63
CA VAL A 46 11.50 9.78 -13.96
C VAL A 46 12.12 10.39 -12.69
N PRO A 47 11.98 11.71 -12.43
CA PRO A 47 12.50 12.32 -11.21
C PRO A 47 11.98 11.66 -9.94
N TYR A 48 12.82 11.61 -8.91
CA TYR A 48 12.43 11.06 -7.61
C TYR A 48 11.20 11.80 -7.03
N GLY A 49 10.27 11.04 -6.44
CA GLY A 49 8.98 11.56 -5.97
C GLY A 49 7.80 11.46 -6.96
N THR A 50 7.98 10.84 -8.14
CA THR A 50 6.87 10.60 -9.09
C THR A 50 6.11 9.30 -8.92
N ALA A 51 6.66 8.33 -8.17
CA ALA A 51 5.96 7.14 -7.74
C ALA A 51 4.62 7.54 -7.08
N CYS A 52 3.52 7.15 -7.73
CA CYS A 52 2.18 7.50 -7.25
C CYS A 52 1.73 6.46 -6.24
N ILE A 53 1.96 6.76 -4.97
CA ILE A 53 1.41 6.06 -3.81
C ILE A 53 0.22 6.88 -3.34
N SER A 54 -0.99 6.37 -3.52
CA SER A 54 -2.23 6.96 -3.00
C SER A 54 -2.96 6.04 -2.03
N ASP A 55 -2.90 4.73 -2.21
CA ASP A 55 -3.59 3.74 -1.37
C ASP A 55 -2.66 2.54 -1.12
N LEU A 56 -1.86 2.64 -0.05
CA LEU A 56 -0.81 1.71 0.35
C LEU A 56 -1.37 0.55 1.16
N ALA A 57 -1.52 -0.63 0.55
CA ALA A 57 -1.89 -1.84 1.26
C ALA A 57 -0.71 -2.38 2.09
N LEU A 58 -0.89 -2.62 3.39
CA LEU A 58 0.10 -3.31 4.22
C LEU A 58 -0.04 -4.83 4.04
N ILE A 59 1.03 -5.45 3.55
CA ILE A 59 1.11 -6.86 3.16
C ILE A 59 2.06 -7.56 4.13
N TYR A 60 1.50 -8.05 5.24
CA TYR A 60 2.29 -8.67 6.32
C TYR A 60 2.81 -10.05 5.94
N GLY A 61 4.14 -10.20 5.76
CA GLY A 61 4.74 -11.44 5.26
C GLY A 61 6.24 -11.52 5.51
N GLY A 62 6.73 -12.74 5.70
CA GLY A 62 8.17 -13.05 5.88
C GLY A 62 8.49 -13.56 7.28
N GLY A 63 7.77 -13.09 8.30
CA GLY A 63 7.85 -13.65 9.64
C GLY A 63 7.35 -15.09 9.65
N HIS A 64 8.07 -15.97 10.36
CA HIS A 64 7.71 -17.39 10.38
C HIS A 64 6.30 -17.64 10.90
N HIS A 65 5.75 -16.79 11.79
CA HIS A 65 4.42 -16.92 12.40
C HIS A 65 3.27 -16.73 11.42
N ARG A 66 3.53 -16.09 10.28
CA ARG A 66 2.55 -15.87 9.23
C ARG A 66 2.01 -17.23 8.73
N GLN A 67 0.72 -17.24 8.45
CA GLN A 67 -0.06 -18.35 7.89
C GLN A 67 -0.42 -18.08 6.41
N VAL A 68 -0.52 -16.80 6.02
CA VAL A 68 -0.77 -16.36 4.64
C VAL A 68 0.52 -16.46 3.83
N VAL A 69 0.41 -17.11 2.67
CA VAL A 69 1.44 -17.10 1.63
C VAL A 69 0.97 -16.14 0.56
N TRP A 70 1.70 -15.02 0.39
CA TRP A 70 1.37 -13.97 -0.57
C TRP A 70 1.63 -14.38 -2.02
N ASN A 71 0.77 -15.27 -2.53
CA ASN A 71 0.75 -15.74 -3.92
C ASN A 71 -0.34 -15.01 -4.74
N GLU A 72 -0.54 -15.39 -6.01
CA GLU A 72 -1.56 -14.77 -6.88
C GLU A 72 -2.99 -14.77 -6.30
N ALA A 73 -3.37 -15.78 -5.51
CA ALA A 73 -4.71 -15.84 -4.93
C ALA A 73 -4.89 -14.81 -3.81
N SER A 74 -3.89 -14.66 -2.93
CA SER A 74 -3.90 -13.64 -1.86
C SER A 74 -3.76 -12.21 -2.39
N PHE A 75 -2.98 -11.99 -3.45
CA PHE A 75 -2.92 -10.68 -4.10
C PHE A 75 -4.15 -10.36 -4.96
N GLY A 76 -4.83 -11.36 -5.51
CA GLY A 76 -6.02 -11.22 -6.35
C GLY A 76 -7.01 -10.13 -5.92
N PRO A 77 -7.61 -10.22 -4.71
CA PRO A 77 -8.58 -9.23 -4.24
C PRO A 77 -7.97 -7.84 -3.97
N HIS A 78 -6.68 -7.77 -3.62
CA HIS A 78 -5.96 -6.52 -3.38
C HIS A 78 -5.63 -5.78 -4.70
N VAL A 79 -5.38 -6.53 -5.78
CA VAL A 79 -5.01 -5.98 -7.09
C VAL A 79 -6.25 -5.60 -7.91
N VAL A 80 -7.33 -6.40 -7.86
CA VAL A 80 -8.59 -6.14 -8.58
C VAL A 80 -9.82 -6.38 -7.70
N TYR A 81 -10.66 -5.35 -7.60
CA TYR A 81 -12.02 -5.47 -7.12
C TYR A 81 -12.93 -5.97 -8.24
N THR A 82 -13.74 -6.99 -7.97
CA THR A 82 -14.81 -7.46 -8.86
C THR A 82 -16.16 -7.16 -8.21
N ASP A 83 -16.99 -6.32 -8.85
CA ASP A 83 -18.30 -5.93 -8.32
C ASP A 83 -19.35 -7.05 -8.44
N ARG A 84 -20.59 -6.78 -7.99
CA ARG A 84 -21.69 -7.76 -8.01
C ARG A 84 -22.27 -8.03 -9.41
N ASN A 85 -21.79 -7.34 -10.44
CA ASN A 85 -22.16 -7.52 -11.84
C ASN A 85 -20.98 -8.07 -12.68
N ASP A 86 -19.96 -8.62 -12.01
CA ASP A 86 -18.71 -9.12 -12.58
C ASP A 86 -17.84 -8.05 -13.28
N ASN A 87 -18.11 -6.75 -13.08
CA ASN A 87 -17.22 -5.69 -13.55
C ASN A 87 -15.96 -5.66 -12.69
N LYS A 88 -14.81 -5.47 -13.35
CA LYS A 88 -13.50 -5.49 -12.71
C LYS A 88 -12.86 -4.11 -12.72
N TYR A 89 -12.31 -3.73 -11.57
CA TYR A 89 -11.65 -2.46 -11.33
C TYR A 89 -10.29 -2.72 -10.68
N TRP A 90 -9.29 -1.98 -11.14
CA TRP A 90 -8.04 -1.84 -10.41
C TRP A 90 -8.31 -1.33 -8.99
N LEU A 91 -7.75 -2.02 -7.98
CA LEU A 91 -7.90 -1.63 -6.57
C LEU A 91 -6.62 -0.94 -6.04
N PHE A 92 -5.79 -1.58 -5.21
CA PHE A 92 -4.65 -0.88 -4.60
C PHE A 92 -3.59 -0.51 -5.64
N ASP A 93 -2.99 0.67 -5.47
CA ASP A 93 -1.95 1.19 -6.36
C ASP A 93 -0.53 0.86 -5.88
N SER A 94 -0.40 0.61 -4.58
CA SER A 94 0.86 0.48 -3.87
C SER A 94 0.77 -0.55 -2.75
N PHE A 95 1.88 -1.25 -2.52
CA PHE A 95 1.97 -2.43 -1.67
C PHE A 95 3.22 -2.33 -0.78
N LEU A 96 3.01 -2.18 0.52
CA LEU A 96 4.06 -2.23 1.53
C LEU A 96 4.23 -3.67 2.01
N LEU A 97 5.32 -4.33 1.59
CA LEU A 97 5.71 -5.63 2.12
C LEU A 97 6.34 -5.43 3.50
N ILE A 98 5.59 -5.80 4.54
CA ILE A 98 5.89 -5.45 5.94
C ILE A 98 6.18 -6.66 6.82
N GLU A 99 7.28 -6.59 7.56
CA GLU A 99 7.53 -7.47 8.71
C GLU A 99 8.38 -6.78 9.78
N PHE A 100 8.00 -6.96 11.04
CA PHE A 100 8.73 -6.45 12.20
C PHE A 100 9.41 -7.57 13.01
N THR A 101 9.09 -8.85 12.75
CA THR A 101 9.79 -9.99 13.37
C THR A 101 9.79 -11.27 12.55
N LEU A 102 10.93 -12.00 12.56
CA LEU A 102 10.94 -13.44 12.29
C LEU A 102 10.65 -14.21 13.58
N GLY A 103 9.37 -14.51 13.81
CA GLY A 103 8.92 -15.22 15.01
C GLY A 103 8.23 -16.54 14.71
N LYS A 104 8.75 -17.67 15.20
CA LYS A 104 7.94 -18.87 15.55
C LYS A 104 8.42 -19.51 16.87
N GLY A 105 9.16 -18.74 17.67
CA GLY A 105 9.69 -19.13 18.98
C GLY A 105 9.02 -18.38 20.12
N GLY A 106 9.73 -18.26 21.25
CA GLY A 106 9.28 -17.46 22.39
C GLY A 106 9.66 -15.99 22.25
N GLN A 107 9.09 -15.15 23.12
CA GLN A 107 9.41 -13.70 23.24
C GLN A 107 10.91 -13.41 23.45
N THR A 108 11.70 -14.40 23.86
CA THR A 108 13.15 -14.30 24.10
C THR A 108 14.02 -14.82 22.95
N THR A 109 13.43 -15.41 21.91
CA THR A 109 14.18 -16.05 20.80
C THR A 109 13.79 -15.54 19.40
N ASN A 110 12.59 -14.94 19.26
CA ASN A 110 12.17 -14.28 18.02
C ASN A 110 13.19 -13.22 17.60
N GLN A 111 13.37 -13.04 16.29
CA GLN A 111 14.30 -12.05 15.75
C GLN A 111 13.51 -10.80 15.36
N ILE A 112 13.88 -9.63 15.89
CA ILE A 112 13.12 -8.38 15.70
C ILE A 112 13.86 -7.40 14.78
N PHE A 113 13.10 -6.71 13.94
CA PHE A 113 13.61 -5.72 12.99
C PHE A 113 13.46 -4.26 13.46
N ALA A 114 12.79 -4.02 14.60
CA ALA A 114 12.68 -2.71 15.23
C ALA A 114 12.75 -2.82 16.76
N THR A 115 13.17 -1.73 17.41
CA THR A 115 12.95 -1.51 18.84
C THR A 115 11.45 -1.47 19.19
N GLY A 116 11.11 -1.71 20.46
CA GLY A 116 9.73 -1.78 20.95
C GLY A 116 9.13 -3.20 20.99
N TYR A 117 9.55 -4.09 20.09
CA TYR A 117 9.10 -5.49 20.05
C TYR A 117 9.87 -6.40 21.00
N TYR A 118 9.32 -7.57 21.35
CA TYR A 118 9.98 -8.59 22.17
C TYR A 118 10.78 -9.60 21.32
N GLY A 119 12.08 -9.69 21.56
CA GLY A 119 12.96 -10.66 20.92
C GLY A 119 14.44 -10.30 21.02
N LEU A 120 15.25 -10.92 20.17
CA LEU A 120 16.65 -10.56 19.94
C LEU A 120 16.73 -9.69 18.68
N PRO A 121 17.46 -8.56 18.69
CA PRO A 121 17.78 -7.81 17.49
C PRO A 121 18.30 -8.69 16.34
N ALA A 122 17.60 -8.67 15.20
CA ALA A 122 17.92 -9.45 14.03
C ALA A 122 19.32 -9.10 13.49
N ARG A 123 20.08 -10.12 13.07
CA ARG A 123 21.43 -9.98 12.51
C ARG A 123 21.34 -9.91 10.99
N LYS A 124 22.48 -9.71 10.32
CA LYS A 124 22.58 -9.67 8.85
C LYS A 124 21.97 -10.89 8.16
N ALA A 125 22.04 -12.08 8.79
CA ALA A 125 21.45 -13.30 8.26
C ALA A 125 19.92 -13.23 8.21
N GLU A 126 19.29 -12.79 9.31
CA GLU A 126 17.84 -12.59 9.38
C GLU A 126 17.36 -11.44 8.49
N TRP A 127 18.19 -10.41 8.30
CA TRP A 127 17.90 -9.34 7.32
C TRP A 127 17.93 -9.87 5.88
N GLN A 128 18.88 -10.75 5.55
CA GLN A 128 18.91 -11.44 4.24
C GLN A 128 17.70 -12.35 4.08
N GLU A 129 17.32 -13.12 5.12
CA GLU A 129 16.16 -14.01 5.09
C GLU A 129 14.85 -13.28 4.76
N LEU A 130 14.68 -12.05 5.26
CA LEU A 130 13.52 -11.20 4.92
C LEU A 130 13.51 -10.79 3.43
N LEU A 131 14.67 -10.44 2.87
CA LEU A 131 14.79 -10.15 1.43
C LEU A 131 14.53 -11.41 0.59
N ASP A 132 15.11 -12.55 0.99
CA ASP A 132 14.93 -13.83 0.31
C ASP A 132 13.44 -14.21 0.24
N TYR A 133 12.66 -13.92 1.29
CA TYR A 133 11.20 -14.06 1.26
C TYR A 133 10.53 -13.11 0.25
N TYR A 134 10.81 -11.79 0.29
CA TYR A 134 10.16 -10.82 -0.60
C TYR A 134 10.40 -11.10 -2.09
N PHE A 135 11.55 -11.68 -2.42
CA PHE A 135 11.94 -12.06 -3.78
C PHE A 135 11.80 -13.58 -4.08
N THR A 136 11.09 -14.33 -3.22
CA THR A 136 10.81 -15.74 -3.47
C THR A 136 9.90 -15.91 -4.68
N LYS A 137 10.25 -16.87 -5.56
CA LYS A 137 9.46 -17.22 -6.74
C LYS A 137 8.02 -17.64 -6.34
N ASP A 138 7.05 -17.13 -7.09
CA ASP A 138 5.61 -17.33 -6.95
C ASP A 138 5.04 -16.81 -5.60
N VAL A 139 5.80 -15.93 -4.92
CA VAL A 139 5.46 -15.26 -3.65
C VAL A 139 5.80 -13.75 -3.75
N SER A 140 5.18 -12.93 -2.90
CA SER A 140 5.50 -11.51 -2.70
C SER A 140 5.64 -10.72 -4.01
N VAL A 141 6.83 -10.19 -4.35
CA VAL A 141 6.99 -9.30 -5.53
C VAL A 141 6.68 -10.04 -6.84
N ASP A 142 7.14 -11.29 -6.98
CA ASP A 142 6.92 -12.11 -8.19
C ASP A 142 5.46 -12.54 -8.34
N ALA A 143 4.77 -12.82 -7.22
CA ALA A 143 3.33 -13.09 -7.23
C ALA A 143 2.50 -11.84 -7.58
N LEU A 144 2.86 -10.68 -7.02
CA LEU A 144 2.19 -9.41 -7.31
C LEU A 144 2.33 -9.04 -8.79
N ASP A 145 3.54 -9.13 -9.34
CA ASP A 145 3.81 -8.85 -10.75
C ASP A 145 2.94 -9.70 -11.69
N LYS A 146 2.94 -11.03 -11.49
CA LYS A 146 2.09 -11.98 -12.23
C LYS A 146 0.60 -11.69 -12.08
N THR A 147 0.15 -11.33 -10.88
CA THR A 147 -1.24 -10.95 -10.62
C THR A 147 -1.63 -9.74 -11.46
N VAL A 148 -0.80 -8.70 -11.47
CA VAL A 148 -1.04 -7.49 -12.28
C VAL A 148 -1.04 -7.84 -13.78
N GLY A 149 -0.03 -8.58 -14.27
CA GLY A 149 0.06 -8.98 -15.69
C GLY A 149 -1.16 -9.75 -16.19
N LYS A 150 -1.64 -10.70 -15.40
CA LYS A 150 -2.85 -11.50 -15.67
C LYS A 150 -4.12 -10.66 -15.73
N GLN A 151 -4.23 -9.59 -14.94
CA GLN A 151 -5.39 -8.69 -14.97
C GLN A 151 -5.27 -7.64 -16.08
N ILE A 152 -4.06 -7.23 -16.50
CA ILE A 152 -3.86 -6.38 -17.68
C ILE A 152 -4.50 -7.00 -18.93
N GLY A 153 -4.40 -8.33 -19.09
CA GLY A 153 -5.07 -9.06 -20.18
C GLY A 153 -6.61 -9.09 -20.11
N GLN A 154 -7.22 -8.63 -19.02
CA GLN A 154 -8.68 -8.66 -18.78
C GLN A 154 -9.31 -7.27 -18.70
N ILE A 155 -8.63 -6.30 -18.08
CA ILE A 155 -9.14 -4.93 -17.86
C ILE A 155 -8.24 -3.83 -18.45
N GLY A 156 -7.23 -4.19 -19.23
CA GLY A 156 -6.27 -3.24 -19.81
C GLY A 156 -5.24 -2.75 -18.79
N ARG A 157 -4.28 -1.94 -19.25
CA ARG A 157 -3.18 -1.45 -18.40
C ARG A 157 -3.68 -0.45 -17.34
N PRO A 158 -3.16 -0.50 -16.11
CA PRO A 158 -3.32 0.60 -15.15
C PRO A 158 -2.55 1.84 -15.64
N ALA A 159 -2.83 3.01 -15.06
CA ALA A 159 -2.21 4.26 -15.46
C ALA A 159 -0.69 4.34 -15.20
N TYR A 160 -0.19 3.53 -14.28
CA TYR A 160 1.22 3.37 -13.90
C TYR A 160 1.43 1.96 -13.32
N LYS A 161 2.69 1.51 -13.21
CA LYS A 161 3.03 0.21 -12.58
C LYS A 161 2.61 0.20 -11.11
N ARG A 162 2.43 -0.99 -10.52
CA ARG A 162 2.14 -1.06 -9.07
C ARG A 162 3.40 -0.83 -8.26
N GLN A 163 3.28 0.04 -7.26
CA GLN A 163 4.39 0.49 -6.44
C GLN A 163 4.68 -0.55 -5.36
N VAL A 164 5.92 -1.00 -5.24
CA VAL A 164 6.38 -1.87 -4.15
C VAL A 164 7.21 -1.04 -3.17
N VAL A 165 6.82 -1.07 -1.89
CA VAL A 165 7.60 -0.52 -0.79
C VAL A 165 8.07 -1.69 0.09
N LEU A 166 9.36 -1.73 0.42
CA LEU A 166 9.94 -2.81 1.23
C LEU A 166 10.27 -2.33 2.65
N THR A 167 10.04 -3.19 3.64
CA THR A 167 10.56 -2.98 5.01
C THR A 167 12.06 -2.71 4.98
N LEU A 168 12.51 -1.64 5.64
CA LEU A 168 13.91 -1.39 6.02
C LEU A 168 14.06 -1.60 7.54
N PRO A 169 14.77 -2.66 7.97
CA PRO A 169 15.06 -2.92 9.38
C PRO A 169 15.84 -1.81 10.07
N GLU A 170 15.51 -1.55 11.34
CA GLU A 170 16.29 -0.70 12.22
C GLU A 170 17.61 -1.40 12.62
N PRO A 171 18.77 -0.73 12.48
CA PRO A 171 20.04 -1.21 13.03
C PRO A 171 20.06 -0.98 14.55
N ILE A 172 19.37 -1.83 15.31
CA ILE A 172 19.15 -1.70 16.76
C ILE A 172 20.49 -1.73 17.52
N VAL A 173 20.76 -0.73 18.36
CA VAL A 173 21.95 -0.74 19.21
C VAL A 173 21.78 -1.80 20.31
N GLY A 174 22.77 -2.69 20.48
CA GLY A 174 22.69 -3.78 21.47
C GLY A 174 22.47 -3.26 22.88
N GLY A 175 21.35 -3.65 23.52
CA GLY A 175 20.97 -3.18 24.85
C GLY A 175 20.23 -1.83 24.88
N ALA A 176 19.79 -1.27 23.74
CA ALA A 176 19.09 0.02 23.67
C ALA A 176 17.72 0.08 24.38
N GLY A 177 17.14 -1.07 24.73
CA GLY A 177 15.83 -1.15 25.39
C GLY A 177 15.88 -2.09 26.59
N SER A 178 15.00 -1.83 27.57
CA SER A 178 14.89 -2.59 28.82
C SER A 178 14.48 -4.06 28.65
N ASN A 179 14.04 -4.45 27.45
CA ASN A 179 13.48 -5.76 27.14
C ASN A 179 14.51 -6.72 26.50
N TYR A 180 15.77 -6.29 26.34
CA TYR A 180 16.79 -7.00 25.56
C TYR A 180 17.99 -7.42 26.42
N PRO A 181 18.63 -8.57 26.13
CA PRO A 181 19.91 -8.91 26.72
C PRO A 181 21.00 -7.96 26.21
N THR A 182 22.03 -7.71 27.02
CA THR A 182 23.25 -7.02 26.58
C THR A 182 23.93 -7.84 25.49
N LEU A 183 23.98 -7.30 24.27
CA LEU A 183 24.66 -7.93 23.13
C LEU A 183 26.08 -7.38 22.96
N ALA A 184 26.92 -8.13 22.24
CA ALA A 184 28.18 -7.61 21.72
C ALA A 184 27.89 -6.43 20.77
N LYS A 185 28.71 -5.37 20.84
CA LYS A 185 28.51 -4.17 20.02
C LYS A 185 28.59 -4.45 18.50
N ASP A 186 29.29 -5.51 18.11
CA ASP A 186 29.51 -5.99 16.74
C ASP A 186 28.66 -7.22 16.37
N TYR A 187 27.52 -7.44 17.06
CA TYR A 187 26.69 -8.65 16.89
C TYR A 187 26.09 -8.84 15.50
N TRP A 188 25.79 -7.75 14.78
CA TRP A 188 24.93 -7.80 13.60
C TRP A 188 25.56 -8.53 12.41
N GLY A 189 26.86 -8.33 12.14
CA GLY A 189 27.54 -9.04 11.06
C GLY A 189 28.67 -8.28 10.39
N VAL A 190 29.03 -8.77 9.20
CA VAL A 190 30.19 -8.33 8.42
C VAL A 190 29.75 -7.76 7.07
N VAL A 191 30.28 -6.60 6.71
CA VAL A 191 30.20 -6.00 5.36
C VAL A 191 31.63 -5.69 4.93
N GLU A 192 31.99 -6.08 3.70
CA GLU A 192 33.33 -5.84 3.12
C GLU A 192 34.50 -6.30 4.02
N GLY A 193 34.35 -7.46 4.66
CA GLY A 193 35.36 -8.01 5.59
C GLY A 193 35.44 -7.31 6.96
N ARG A 194 34.67 -6.24 7.17
CA ARG A 194 34.61 -5.46 8.40
C ARG A 194 33.37 -5.80 9.21
N LYS A 195 33.54 -6.13 10.50
CA LYS A 195 32.42 -6.19 11.44
C LYS A 195 31.87 -4.79 11.71
N LEU A 196 30.54 -4.66 11.74
CA LEU A 196 29.87 -3.39 11.99
C LEU A 196 29.55 -3.23 13.47
N ASP A 197 30.03 -2.14 14.08
CA ASP A 197 29.81 -1.82 15.50
C ASP A 197 28.63 -0.87 15.64
N PHE A 198 27.47 -1.38 16.05
CA PHE A 198 26.22 -0.61 16.09
C PHE A 198 26.18 0.46 17.18
N THR A 199 27.21 0.59 18.03
CA THR A 199 27.37 1.81 18.85
C THR A 199 27.82 3.03 18.04
N ARG A 200 28.18 2.85 16.76
CA ARG A 200 28.65 3.90 15.85
C ARG A 200 27.60 4.19 14.76
N PRO A 201 27.04 5.42 14.67
CA PRO A 201 26.06 5.77 13.64
C PRO A 201 26.47 5.44 12.20
N ALA A 202 27.75 5.64 11.85
CA ALA A 202 28.27 5.31 10.52
C ALA A 202 28.20 3.81 10.17
N ASP A 203 28.33 2.93 11.17
CA ASP A 203 28.24 1.47 10.97
C ASP A 203 26.78 1.01 10.89
N ARG A 204 25.89 1.62 11.68
CA ARG A 204 24.43 1.46 11.54
C ARG A 204 23.97 1.86 10.13
N LEU A 205 24.38 3.04 9.66
CA LEU A 205 24.10 3.50 8.29
C LEU A 205 24.69 2.56 7.24
N THR A 206 25.90 2.02 7.44
CA THR A 206 26.49 1.01 6.54
C THR A 206 25.60 -0.24 6.41
N ALA A 207 24.96 -0.69 7.49
CA ALA A 207 24.02 -1.82 7.43
C ALA A 207 22.74 -1.50 6.64
N CYS A 208 22.16 -0.31 6.84
CA CYS A 208 21.00 0.13 6.05
C CYS A 208 21.34 0.23 4.55
N LYS A 209 22.50 0.82 4.21
CA LYS A 209 22.98 0.91 2.81
C LYS A 209 23.13 -0.48 2.18
N TRP A 210 23.78 -1.42 2.87
CA TRP A 210 23.92 -2.81 2.41
C TRP A 210 22.56 -3.48 2.13
N TYR A 211 21.57 -3.27 2.99
CA TYR A 211 20.23 -3.84 2.82
C TYR A 211 19.49 -3.23 1.61
N ILE A 212 19.54 -1.90 1.47
CA ILE A 212 18.95 -1.17 0.34
C ILE A 212 19.60 -1.62 -0.97
N ASP A 213 20.93 -1.68 -1.03
CA ASP A 213 21.68 -2.17 -2.20
C ASP A 213 21.28 -3.60 -2.57
N LYS A 214 21.20 -4.49 -1.57
CA LYS A 214 20.87 -5.90 -1.83
C LYS A 214 19.43 -6.09 -2.30
N ALA A 215 18.49 -5.32 -1.76
CA ALA A 215 17.11 -5.30 -2.22
C ALA A 215 16.97 -4.76 -3.66
N CYS A 216 17.75 -3.73 -4.04
CA CYS A 216 17.79 -3.25 -5.42
C CYS A 216 18.34 -4.33 -6.37
N GLU A 217 19.49 -4.94 -6.02
CA GLU A 217 20.11 -6.03 -6.78
C GLU A 217 19.14 -7.19 -7.03
N MET A 218 18.37 -7.58 -6.01
CA MET A 218 17.40 -8.67 -6.09
C MET A 218 16.14 -8.28 -6.87
N PHE A 219 15.69 -7.02 -6.80
CA PHE A 219 14.58 -6.52 -7.62
C PHE A 219 14.96 -6.47 -9.11
N ASP A 220 16.12 -5.90 -9.44
CA ASP A 220 16.63 -5.81 -10.81
C ASP A 220 16.85 -7.20 -11.42
N ALA A 221 17.39 -8.14 -10.64
CA ALA A 221 17.56 -9.53 -11.05
C ALA A 221 16.23 -10.29 -11.24
N GLY A 222 15.14 -9.83 -10.61
CA GLY A 222 13.80 -10.38 -10.78
C GLY A 222 13.14 -10.03 -12.12
N GLY A 223 13.53 -8.90 -12.74
CA GLY A 223 13.10 -8.54 -14.10
C GLY A 223 11.61 -8.19 -14.24
N TYR A 224 11.00 -7.65 -13.19
CA TYR A 224 9.54 -7.44 -13.09
C TYR A 224 8.96 -6.43 -14.11
N GLU A 225 7.92 -6.83 -14.84
CA GLU A 225 7.36 -6.05 -15.96
C GLU A 225 6.22 -5.09 -15.54
N HIS A 226 5.56 -5.35 -14.42
CA HIS A 226 4.25 -4.77 -14.06
C HIS A 226 4.26 -4.07 -12.69
N VAL A 227 5.28 -4.34 -11.86
CA VAL A 227 5.60 -3.60 -10.63
C VAL A 227 6.89 -2.78 -10.76
N GLU A 228 7.08 -1.82 -9.85
CA GLU A 228 8.34 -1.07 -9.69
C GLU A 228 8.69 -0.89 -8.20
N LEU A 229 9.98 -0.93 -7.86
CA LEU A 229 10.46 -0.67 -6.50
C LEU A 229 10.41 0.83 -6.21
N ALA A 230 9.35 1.25 -5.52
CA ALA A 230 9.05 2.65 -5.28
C ALA A 230 9.85 3.23 -4.12
N GLY A 231 10.24 2.42 -3.14
CA GLY A 231 10.91 2.91 -1.94
C GLY A 231 11.00 1.91 -0.79
N PHE A 232 11.34 2.42 0.38
CA PHE A 232 11.52 1.65 1.61
C PHE A 232 10.73 2.27 2.77
N TYR A 233 10.26 1.41 3.66
CA TYR A 233 9.50 1.75 4.85
C TYR A 233 10.36 1.59 6.10
N TRP A 234 10.53 2.63 6.92
CA TRP A 234 11.26 2.51 8.19
C TRP A 234 10.40 1.80 9.24
N VAL A 235 10.84 0.61 9.68
CA VAL A 235 10.00 -0.27 10.51
C VAL A 235 9.91 0.11 11.99
N ALA A 236 10.78 1.01 12.48
CA ALA A 236 10.65 1.52 13.84
C ALA A 236 9.63 2.66 13.90
N GLU A 237 8.59 2.49 14.72
CA GLU A 237 7.48 3.44 14.86
C GLU A 237 7.83 4.69 15.70
N GLU A 238 9.06 4.79 16.21
CA GLU A 238 9.58 5.90 17.02
C GLU A 238 11.01 6.30 16.59
N MET A 239 11.37 7.58 16.73
CA MET A 239 12.68 8.07 16.29
C MET A 239 13.77 8.07 17.36
N TYR A 240 13.43 7.82 18.63
CA TYR A 240 14.37 7.90 19.76
C TYR A 240 15.64 7.03 19.58
N HIS A 241 15.48 5.81 19.05
CA HIS A 241 16.60 4.90 18.77
C HIS A 241 17.22 5.11 17.38
N SER A 242 16.55 5.83 16.48
CA SER A 242 16.96 6.10 15.10
C SER A 242 17.64 7.47 14.90
N SER A 243 17.71 8.29 15.95
CA SER A 243 18.38 9.60 15.94
C SER A 243 19.84 9.53 15.46
N GLY A 244 20.22 10.44 14.56
CA GLY A 244 21.58 10.56 14.04
C GLY A 244 21.96 9.55 12.96
N ILE A 245 21.01 8.76 12.45
CA ILE A 245 21.18 7.95 11.23
C ILE A 245 20.10 8.17 10.17
N ILE A 246 18.91 8.63 10.56
CA ILE A 246 17.71 8.61 9.71
C ILE A 246 17.84 9.52 8.49
N GLU A 247 18.44 10.70 8.67
CA GLU A 247 18.70 11.67 7.60
C GLU A 247 19.68 11.10 6.57
N GLY A 248 20.72 10.40 7.04
CA GLY A 248 21.68 9.72 6.17
C GLY A 248 21.14 8.48 5.44
N VAL A 249 20.05 7.88 5.96
CA VAL A 249 19.27 6.84 5.26
C VAL A 249 18.41 7.49 4.19
N ALA A 250 17.70 8.58 4.50
CA ALA A 250 16.91 9.35 3.55
C ALA A 250 17.76 9.84 2.37
N GLU A 251 18.88 10.54 2.63
CA GLU A 251 19.86 10.97 1.62
C GLU A 251 20.31 9.81 0.70
N TYR A 252 20.47 8.61 1.26
CA TYR A 252 20.91 7.46 0.49
C TYR A 252 19.81 6.86 -0.39
N LEU A 253 18.59 6.77 0.14
CA LEU A 253 17.41 6.39 -0.64
C LEU A 253 17.21 7.41 -1.77
N HIS A 254 17.18 8.70 -1.47
CA HIS A 254 17.07 9.77 -2.46
C HIS A 254 18.20 9.77 -3.50
N SER A 255 19.43 9.36 -3.16
CA SER A 255 20.51 9.21 -4.15
C SER A 255 20.24 8.12 -5.21
N LYS A 256 19.29 7.22 -4.95
CA LYS A 256 18.78 6.14 -5.82
C LYS A 256 17.30 6.32 -6.21
N GLY A 257 16.66 7.40 -5.75
CA GLY A 257 15.25 7.46 -5.32
C GLY A 257 14.23 6.55 -6.01
N LEU A 258 13.56 5.60 -5.35
CA LEU A 258 13.48 5.25 -3.92
C LEU A 258 13.00 6.37 -2.98
N ARG A 259 11.70 6.33 -2.70
CA ARG A 259 11.04 7.06 -1.61
C ARG A 259 11.38 6.47 -0.25
N PHE A 260 11.20 7.28 0.80
CA PHE A 260 11.29 6.86 2.19
C PHE A 260 9.94 7.06 2.91
N GLU A 261 9.33 5.97 3.35
CA GLU A 261 7.97 5.91 3.91
C GLU A 261 8.01 5.60 5.42
N TRP A 262 7.03 6.07 6.19
CA TRP A 262 6.95 5.82 7.64
C TRP A 262 5.51 5.77 8.18
N ILE A 263 5.29 5.04 9.27
CA ILE A 263 4.00 4.85 9.93
C ILE A 263 4.24 4.97 11.45
N PRO A 264 4.41 6.21 11.96
CA PRO A 264 4.68 6.48 13.37
C PRO A 264 3.60 6.00 14.33
N TYR A 265 4.00 5.52 15.50
CA TYR A 265 3.08 5.19 16.59
C TYR A 265 2.37 6.45 17.10
N TRP A 266 1.05 6.38 17.33
CA TRP A 266 0.28 7.53 17.80
C TRP A 266 0.61 7.90 19.24
N LYS A 267 1.13 9.13 19.42
CA LYS A 267 1.46 9.70 20.74
C LYS A 267 0.43 10.72 21.21
N GLY A 268 -0.38 11.31 20.33
CA GLY A 268 -1.36 12.36 20.63
C GLY A 268 -0.94 13.73 20.08
N GLU A 269 -1.37 14.81 20.75
CA GLU A 269 -0.78 16.14 20.52
C GLU A 269 0.57 16.31 21.25
N LYS A 270 0.79 15.52 22.31
CA LYS A 270 2.01 15.45 23.12
C LYS A 270 2.25 14.00 23.54
N ASP A 271 3.51 13.58 23.62
CA ASP A 271 3.87 12.26 24.14
C ASP A 271 3.62 12.12 25.65
N TRP A 272 3.89 10.94 26.21
CA TRP A 272 3.73 10.65 27.63
C TRP A 272 4.63 11.48 28.57
N GLN A 273 5.59 12.22 28.02
CA GLN A 273 6.53 13.10 28.73
C GLN A 273 6.18 14.60 28.53
N GLY A 274 5.18 14.92 27.69
CA GLY A 274 4.79 16.29 27.35
C GLY A 274 5.57 16.90 26.17
N ASN A 275 6.38 16.11 25.47
CA ASN A 275 7.13 16.52 24.27
C ASN A 275 6.23 16.53 23.03
N ASP A 276 6.62 17.30 22.02
CA ASP A 276 6.04 17.15 20.68
C ASP A 276 6.41 15.78 20.10
N PRO A 277 5.46 15.00 19.56
CA PRO A 277 5.75 13.72 18.93
C PRO A 277 6.66 13.84 17.70
N ASP A 278 7.55 12.86 17.55
CA ASP A 278 8.51 12.71 16.44
C ASP A 278 7.89 12.93 15.05
N TYR A 279 6.63 12.54 14.86
CA TYR A 279 5.90 12.71 13.60
C TYR A 279 5.41 14.13 13.29
N PHE A 280 5.68 15.11 14.16
CA PHE A 280 5.49 16.52 13.83
C PHE A 280 6.61 17.06 12.91
N THR A 281 7.79 16.43 12.94
CA THR A 281 8.99 16.81 12.17
C THR A 281 9.42 15.73 11.17
N TRP A 282 8.47 14.89 10.72
CA TRP A 282 8.76 13.75 9.83
C TRP A 282 9.50 14.15 8.55
N LYS A 283 9.18 15.33 7.98
CA LYS A 283 9.85 15.88 6.79
C LYS A 283 11.31 16.25 7.05
N ASP A 284 11.64 16.68 8.27
CA ASP A 284 13.00 17.08 8.63
C ASP A 284 13.94 15.86 8.73
N TYR A 285 13.39 14.66 8.96
CA TYR A 285 14.11 13.38 8.88
C TYR A 285 14.29 12.87 7.43
N GLY A 286 13.75 13.57 6.43
CA GLY A 286 13.87 13.22 5.01
C GLY A 286 12.91 12.14 4.51
N PHE A 287 11.87 11.79 5.27
CA PHE A 287 10.78 10.95 4.79
C PHE A 287 9.99 11.66 3.67
N ASP A 288 9.59 10.93 2.63
CA ASP A 288 8.78 11.40 1.50
C ASP A 288 7.27 11.30 1.75
N GLN A 289 6.85 10.44 2.68
CA GLN A 289 5.51 10.41 3.26
C GLN A 289 5.54 9.70 4.61
N ALA A 290 4.77 10.20 5.57
CA ALA A 290 4.44 9.46 6.79
C ALA A 290 2.91 9.35 6.97
N TYR A 291 2.42 8.22 7.50
CA TYR A 291 1.00 7.96 7.73
C TYR A 291 0.70 7.80 9.22
N LEU A 292 -0.34 8.46 9.69
CA LEU A 292 -0.69 8.48 11.10
C LEU A 292 -1.71 7.37 11.40
N GLN A 293 -1.39 6.47 12.34
CA GLN A 293 -2.24 5.35 12.81
C GLN A 293 -3.10 5.74 14.03
N PRO A 294 -4.41 6.05 13.89
CA PRO A 294 -5.25 6.48 15.01
C PRO A 294 -5.37 5.48 16.18
N ASN A 295 -5.10 4.19 15.97
CA ASN A 295 -5.28 3.10 16.93
C ASN A 295 -6.71 2.99 17.50
N TYR A 296 -7.69 3.55 16.79
CA TYR A 296 -9.09 3.56 17.20
C TYR A 296 -9.72 2.17 17.07
N PHE A 297 -9.38 1.39 16.04
CA PHE A 297 -10.01 0.09 15.79
C PHE A 297 -9.80 -0.90 16.95
N PHE A 298 -8.57 -1.01 17.47
CA PHE A 298 -8.18 -2.10 18.36
C PHE A 298 -8.76 -2.04 19.77
N ASN A 299 -9.08 -0.84 20.29
CA ASN A 299 -9.58 -0.68 21.66
C ASN A 299 -10.90 0.10 21.69
N GLU A 300 -11.99 -0.56 22.11
CA GLU A 300 -13.34 0.02 22.15
C GLU A 300 -13.50 1.14 23.18
N SER A 301 -12.63 1.24 24.19
CA SER A 301 -12.63 2.37 25.13
C SER A 301 -12.08 3.66 24.54
N VAL A 302 -11.43 3.61 23.36
CA VAL A 302 -11.00 4.80 22.62
C VAL A 302 -12.25 5.42 21.95
N PRO A 303 -12.59 6.69 22.27
CA PRO A 303 -13.78 7.35 21.73
C PRO A 303 -13.60 7.75 20.26
N ALA A 304 -14.71 7.91 19.53
CA ALA A 304 -14.70 8.30 18.11
C ALA A 304 -14.02 9.66 17.85
N SER A 305 -13.93 10.54 18.85
CA SER A 305 -13.17 11.79 18.77
C SER A 305 -11.69 11.57 18.43
N ARG A 306 -11.11 10.40 18.72
CA ARG A 306 -9.75 10.02 18.29
C ARG A 306 -9.55 10.20 16.79
N LEU A 307 -10.55 9.87 15.97
CA LEU A 307 -10.46 10.02 14.51
C LEU A 307 -10.49 11.50 14.10
N THR A 308 -11.32 12.30 14.76
CA THR A 308 -11.35 13.77 14.57
C THR A 308 -10.04 14.42 14.99
N ASP A 309 -9.43 13.97 16.09
CA ASP A 309 -8.14 14.47 16.56
C ASP A 309 -7.00 14.05 15.62
N ALA A 310 -7.03 12.81 15.08
CA ALA A 310 -6.10 12.37 14.05
C ALA A 310 -6.18 13.23 12.78
N VAL A 311 -7.39 13.51 12.30
CA VAL A 311 -7.63 14.42 11.18
C VAL A 311 -7.03 15.82 11.41
N LYS A 312 -7.08 16.37 12.63
CA LYS A 312 -6.45 17.67 12.94
C LYS A 312 -4.93 17.59 12.81
N VAL A 313 -4.32 16.56 13.39
CA VAL A 313 -2.86 16.35 13.34
C VAL A 313 -2.41 16.16 11.88
N ILE A 314 -3.12 15.35 11.11
CA ILE A 314 -2.89 15.15 9.67
C ILE A 314 -2.94 16.45 8.88
N ASN A 315 -3.98 17.28 9.06
CA ASN A 315 -4.07 18.58 8.40
C ASN A 315 -2.92 19.52 8.78
N LYS A 316 -2.46 19.46 10.05
CA LYS A 316 -1.44 20.37 10.58
C LYS A 316 -0.02 20.01 10.14
N TYR A 317 0.27 18.72 10.01
CA TYR A 317 1.62 18.21 9.71
C TYR A 317 1.74 17.52 8.34
N ASP A 318 0.69 17.57 7.52
CA ASP A 318 0.68 17.06 6.14
C ASP A 318 0.91 15.52 6.05
N LEU A 319 0.37 14.80 7.03
CA LEU A 319 0.50 13.33 7.13
C LEU A 319 -0.58 12.61 6.30
N GLY A 320 -0.26 11.41 5.86
CA GLY A 320 -1.23 10.42 5.41
C GLY A 320 -2.04 9.86 6.57
N TYR A 321 -3.08 9.09 6.27
CA TYR A 321 -3.94 8.46 7.28
C TYR A 321 -3.96 6.95 7.09
N GLU A 322 -3.83 6.21 8.18
CA GLU A 322 -3.99 4.75 8.13
C GLU A 322 -5.42 4.34 8.49
N VAL A 323 -6.02 3.50 7.64
CA VAL A 323 -7.28 2.81 7.89
C VAL A 323 -6.95 1.45 8.50
N GLU A 324 -7.26 1.28 9.79
CA GLU A 324 -6.93 0.07 10.54
C GLU A 324 -8.16 -0.82 10.74
N PHE A 325 -8.07 -2.11 10.38
CA PHE A 325 -9.03 -3.13 10.81
C PHE A 325 -8.42 -4.54 10.93
N ASP A 326 -9.08 -5.39 11.72
CA ASP A 326 -8.80 -6.82 11.83
C ASP A 326 -10.08 -7.65 11.53
N GLU A 327 -9.99 -8.98 11.66
CA GLU A 327 -11.08 -9.94 11.44
C GLU A 327 -12.35 -9.64 12.26
N LYS A 328 -12.28 -8.82 13.32
CA LYS A 328 -13.45 -8.34 14.07
C LYS A 328 -14.32 -7.35 13.27
N ALA A 329 -13.90 -6.92 12.09
CA ALA A 329 -14.76 -6.22 11.13
C ALA A 329 -15.74 -7.16 10.40
N ILE A 330 -15.58 -8.49 10.53
CA ILE A 330 -16.29 -9.52 9.77
C ILE A 330 -17.35 -10.18 10.66
N GLU A 331 -18.64 -9.92 10.40
CA GLU A 331 -19.76 -10.40 11.22
C GLU A 331 -19.91 -11.93 11.15
N SER A 332 -19.66 -12.57 9.99
CA SER A 332 -19.68 -14.03 9.85
C SER A 332 -18.66 -14.76 10.72
N LEU A 333 -17.56 -14.10 11.11
CA LEU A 333 -16.55 -14.64 12.03
C LEU A 333 -16.83 -14.28 13.50
N GLY A 334 -17.99 -13.70 13.80
CA GLY A 334 -18.35 -13.22 15.13
C GLY A 334 -17.74 -11.85 15.49
N GLY A 335 -17.27 -11.10 14.49
CA GLY A 335 -16.69 -9.77 14.67
C GLY A 335 -17.70 -8.73 15.15
N THR A 336 -17.29 -7.91 16.12
CA THR A 336 -18.13 -6.88 16.77
C THR A 336 -17.81 -5.45 16.34
N LYS A 337 -16.77 -5.25 15.51
CA LYS A 337 -16.11 -3.95 15.28
C LYS A 337 -16.31 -3.36 13.90
N ARG A 338 -17.16 -3.97 13.07
CA ARG A 338 -17.48 -3.50 11.71
C ARG A 338 -17.81 -2.00 11.67
N SER A 339 -18.58 -1.49 12.62
CA SER A 339 -18.89 -0.06 12.74
C SER A 339 -17.64 0.83 12.81
N ARG A 340 -16.59 0.39 13.53
CA ARG A 340 -15.35 1.17 13.67
C ARG A 340 -14.65 1.37 12.33
N LEU A 341 -14.62 0.36 11.45
CA LEU A 341 -14.10 0.50 10.09
C LEU A 341 -14.89 1.56 9.28
N TYR A 342 -16.22 1.59 9.41
CA TYR A 342 -17.04 2.66 8.82
C TYR A 342 -16.75 4.03 9.44
N ASP A 343 -16.44 4.11 10.74
CA ASP A 343 -16.04 5.37 11.39
C ASP A 343 -14.72 5.91 10.82
N TYR A 344 -13.71 5.07 10.51
CA TYR A 344 -12.49 5.50 9.80
C TYR A 344 -12.84 6.10 8.43
N MET A 345 -13.58 5.34 7.60
CA MET A 345 -13.98 5.80 6.25
C MET A 345 -14.80 7.10 6.31
N LYS A 346 -15.71 7.23 7.28
CA LYS A 346 -16.55 8.42 7.49
C LYS A 346 -15.71 9.63 7.92
N ALA A 347 -14.89 9.48 8.96
CA ALA A 347 -14.07 10.56 9.49
C ALA A 347 -13.11 11.12 8.44
N PHE A 348 -12.42 10.24 7.70
CA PHE A 348 -11.51 10.68 6.65
C PHE A 348 -12.26 11.29 5.45
N LYS A 349 -13.42 10.76 5.03
CA LYS A 349 -14.22 11.35 3.94
C LYS A 349 -14.82 12.73 4.28
N GLU A 350 -15.26 12.93 5.52
CA GLU A 350 -15.86 14.19 5.98
C GLU A 350 -14.82 15.28 6.32
N SER A 351 -13.55 14.90 6.52
CA SER A 351 -12.47 15.80 6.95
C SER A 351 -12.01 16.85 5.95
N GLY A 352 -12.27 16.65 4.65
CA GLY A 352 -11.65 17.43 3.57
C GLY A 352 -10.20 17.05 3.21
N VAL A 353 -9.56 16.09 3.89
CA VAL A 353 -8.24 15.54 3.48
C VAL A 353 -8.32 14.36 2.53
N TYR A 354 -9.52 13.77 2.33
CA TYR A 354 -9.77 12.64 1.43
C TYR A 354 -9.30 12.82 -0.03
N ALA A 355 -9.24 14.05 -0.54
CA ALA A 355 -8.72 14.30 -1.90
C ALA A 355 -7.25 14.73 -1.92
N LYS A 356 -6.58 14.81 -0.77
CA LYS A 356 -5.32 15.55 -0.60
C LYS A 356 -4.18 14.72 -0.03
N GLN A 357 -4.50 13.83 0.92
CA GLN A 357 -3.52 13.00 1.62
C GLN A 357 -3.61 11.55 1.15
N PRO A 358 -2.49 10.83 1.02
CA PRO A 358 -2.53 9.41 0.70
C PRO A 358 -2.99 8.59 1.91
N LEU A 359 -3.41 7.36 1.64
CA LEU A 359 -3.92 6.40 2.60
C LEU A 359 -2.99 5.20 2.73
N ALA A 360 -2.90 4.68 3.95
CA ALA A 360 -2.35 3.35 4.25
C ALA A 360 -3.47 2.46 4.82
N TYR A 361 -3.30 1.14 4.70
CA TYR A 361 -4.33 0.17 5.08
C TYR A 361 -3.73 -1.00 5.86
N TYR A 362 -3.86 -0.98 7.18
CA TYR A 362 -3.69 -2.17 8.03
C TYR A 362 -4.96 -3.02 7.96
N MET A 363 -4.80 -4.28 7.55
CA MET A 363 -5.91 -5.19 7.24
C MET A 363 -5.77 -6.56 7.91
N SER A 364 -5.08 -6.60 9.07
CA SER A 364 -4.57 -7.83 9.68
C SER A 364 -3.73 -8.64 8.68
N GLU A 365 -3.62 -9.95 8.87
CA GLU A 365 -2.91 -10.83 7.95
C GLU A 365 -3.81 -11.30 6.79
N ASN A 366 -5.11 -11.54 7.05
CA ASN A 366 -6.01 -12.14 6.05
C ASN A 366 -7.42 -11.53 6.00
N ALA A 367 -7.76 -10.55 6.84
CA ALA A 367 -9.13 -10.05 6.97
C ALA A 367 -9.69 -9.49 5.64
N PHE A 368 -8.86 -8.85 4.81
CA PHE A 368 -9.30 -8.33 3.51
C PHE A 368 -9.64 -9.44 2.51
N CYS A 369 -8.84 -10.51 2.45
CA CYS A 369 -9.15 -11.70 1.64
C CYS A 369 -10.46 -12.36 2.11
N GLN A 370 -10.61 -12.54 3.44
CA GLN A 370 -11.82 -13.14 4.02
C GLN A 370 -13.08 -12.31 3.74
N LEU A 371 -12.97 -10.98 3.76
CA LEU A 371 -14.04 -10.08 3.32
C LEU A 371 -14.39 -10.26 1.83
N SER A 372 -13.38 -10.47 0.96
CA SER A 372 -13.59 -10.67 -0.48
C SER A 372 -14.29 -12.00 -0.81
N GLU A 373 -14.04 -13.04 -0.01
CA GLU A 373 -14.61 -14.38 -0.15
C GLU A 373 -15.98 -14.53 0.55
N ALA A 374 -16.40 -13.53 1.35
CA ALA A 374 -17.57 -13.64 2.21
C ALA A 374 -18.88 -13.83 1.43
N ALA A 375 -19.55 -14.96 1.66
CA ALA A 375 -20.86 -15.25 1.09
C ALA A 375 -22.04 -14.52 1.78
N LEU A 376 -21.84 -13.99 3.00
CA LEU A 376 -22.87 -13.20 3.67
C LEU A 376 -23.00 -11.82 3.05
N SER A 377 -24.24 -11.40 2.78
CA SER A 377 -24.54 -10.11 2.14
C SER A 377 -24.00 -8.90 2.91
N VAL A 378 -23.84 -9.02 4.23
CA VAL A 378 -23.36 -7.97 5.14
C VAL A 378 -21.85 -7.76 5.06
N ASP A 379 -21.07 -8.84 5.13
CA ASP A 379 -19.60 -8.79 5.02
C ASP A 379 -19.18 -8.49 3.59
N ARG A 380 -19.86 -9.08 2.60
CA ARG A 380 -19.68 -8.72 1.20
C ARG A 380 -19.99 -7.25 0.95
N LYS A 381 -20.98 -6.66 1.64
CA LYS A 381 -21.22 -5.20 1.56
C LYS A 381 -20.08 -4.41 2.20
N THR A 382 -19.50 -4.86 3.31
CA THR A 382 -18.29 -4.22 3.89
C THR A 382 -17.14 -4.21 2.88
N PHE A 383 -16.91 -5.34 2.19
CA PHE A 383 -15.92 -5.43 1.11
C PHE A 383 -16.22 -4.48 -0.06
N ASP A 384 -17.45 -4.51 -0.59
CA ASP A 384 -17.87 -3.65 -1.71
C ASP A 384 -17.76 -2.15 -1.34
N ASP A 385 -18.18 -1.77 -0.14
CA ASP A 385 -18.11 -0.39 0.37
C ASP A 385 -16.66 0.08 0.52
N LEU A 386 -15.77 -0.76 1.07
CA LEU A 386 -14.34 -0.45 1.24
C LEU A 386 -13.63 -0.35 -0.11
N CYS A 387 -13.88 -1.26 -1.04
CA CYS A 387 -13.33 -1.19 -2.39
C CYS A 387 -13.80 0.06 -3.14
N THR A 388 -15.09 0.42 -3.00
CA THR A 388 -15.64 1.65 -3.56
C THR A 388 -15.02 2.90 -2.92
N PHE A 389 -14.70 2.86 -1.63
CA PHE A 389 -14.02 3.93 -0.91
C PHE A 389 -12.57 4.13 -1.41
N ILE A 390 -11.82 3.06 -1.65
CA ILE A 390 -10.46 3.09 -2.23
C ILE A 390 -10.49 3.64 -3.66
N ILE A 391 -11.34 3.10 -4.54
CA ILE A 391 -11.43 3.54 -5.95
C ILE A 391 -11.84 5.02 -6.05
N ALA A 392 -12.80 5.46 -5.22
CA ALA A 392 -13.19 6.87 -5.17
C ALA A 392 -12.10 7.78 -4.56
N HIS A 393 -11.26 7.25 -3.67
CA HIS A 393 -10.12 7.96 -3.10
C HIS A 393 -9.07 8.26 -4.17
N GLN A 394 -8.58 7.22 -4.85
CA GLN A 394 -7.62 7.33 -5.95
C GLN A 394 -8.06 8.34 -7.00
N GLN A 395 -9.33 8.26 -7.43
CA GLN A 395 -9.86 9.17 -8.44
C GLN A 395 -9.92 10.63 -7.94
N ALA A 396 -10.22 10.87 -6.66
CA ALA A 396 -10.22 12.21 -6.08
C ALA A 396 -8.78 12.75 -5.89
N TYR A 397 -7.88 11.93 -5.35
CA TYR A 397 -6.48 12.25 -5.08
C TYR A 397 -5.70 12.58 -6.37
N LEU A 398 -5.83 11.74 -7.40
CA LEU A 398 -5.23 11.99 -8.72
C LEU A 398 -5.78 13.26 -9.39
N ASN A 399 -7.06 13.58 -9.17
CA ASN A 399 -7.67 14.80 -9.70
C ASN A 399 -7.21 16.06 -8.95
N GLU A 400 -6.92 15.97 -7.65
CA GLU A 400 -6.34 17.09 -6.88
C GLU A 400 -4.86 17.31 -7.25
N LYS A 401 -4.06 16.24 -7.36
CA LYS A 401 -2.65 16.31 -7.84
C LYS A 401 -2.51 16.88 -9.25
N LYS A 402 -3.57 16.82 -10.08
CA LYS A 402 -3.63 17.46 -11.41
C LYS A 402 -3.95 18.95 -11.39
N LYS A 403 -4.37 19.52 -10.24
CA LYS A 403 -4.62 20.97 -10.07
C LYS A 403 -3.41 21.70 -9.48
N THR A 404 -2.48 20.96 -8.89
CA THR A 404 -1.28 21.49 -8.21
C THR A 404 0.00 21.31 -9.02
N LYS A 405 -0.10 20.70 -10.21
CA LYS A 405 0.88 20.73 -11.30
C LYS A 405 0.44 21.76 -12.34
#